data_AF-A0A4Q3ZHV1-F1
#
_entry.id   AF-A0A4Q3ZHV1-F1
#
_cell.length_a   1.000
_cell.length_b   1.000
_cell.length_c   1.000
_cell.angle_alpha   90.00
_cell.angle_beta   90.00
_cell.angle_gamma   90.00
#
_symmetry.space_group_name_H-M   'P 1'
#
loop_
_entity.id
_entity.type
_entity.pdbx_description
1 polymer ?
#
loop_
_entity_poly.entity_id
_entity_poly.type
_entity_poly.pdbx_seq_one_letter_code
_entity_poly.pdbx_strand_id
1 'polypeptide(L)'
;VWAPPLIQNLAPDTVGDWGVVPLPRWSEGVGAEYAGGVTGGSATAVSSLTKHPEEAKKFAIWITNNEEALAAYVRLMNIWPARLEARNLPQLQQAPAFIPDATNFYQMAAEIDAETPAISWGPNTSTAFDAYKNAMGEAVQNKAGFADVLDVVQKAAFDDMKNQGYTVAEGN
;
A
#
# COMPACT_ATOMS: atom_id res chain seq x y z
N VAL A 1 -5.80 2.86 -5.13
CA VAL A 1 -7.20 3.17 -4.70
C VAL A 1 -7.30 4.39 -3.79
N TRP A 2 -6.42 4.59 -2.81
CA TRP A 2 -6.54 5.69 -1.83
C TRP A 2 -6.16 7.10 -2.35
N ALA A 3 -5.43 7.20 -3.47
CA ALA A 3 -4.87 8.46 -3.97
C ALA A 3 -5.88 9.50 -4.52
N PRO A 4 -6.94 9.15 -5.27
CA PRO A 4 -7.85 10.12 -5.87
C PRO A 4 -8.38 11.22 -4.94
N PRO A 5 -8.93 10.93 -3.74
CA PRO A 5 -9.41 11.99 -2.84
C PRO A 5 -8.27 12.87 -2.31
N LEU A 6 -7.05 12.33 -2.15
CA LEU A 6 -5.89 13.13 -1.75
C LEU A 6 -5.52 14.14 -2.83
N ILE A 7 -5.46 13.69 -4.09
CA ILE A 7 -5.12 14.57 -5.21
C ILE A 7 -6.21 15.61 -5.40
N GLN A 8 -7.50 15.25 -5.28
CA GLN A 8 -8.61 16.20 -5.31
C GLN A 8 -8.44 17.32 -4.28
N ASN A 9 -8.00 16.99 -3.06
CA ASN A 9 -7.78 17.98 -2.01
C ASN A 9 -6.57 18.89 -2.27
N LEU A 10 -5.54 18.39 -2.96
CA LEU A 10 -4.30 19.12 -3.24
C LEU A 10 -4.33 19.90 -4.56
N ALA A 11 -5.10 19.43 -5.54
CA ALA A 11 -5.21 19.97 -6.88
C ALA A 11 -6.68 19.93 -7.38
N PRO A 12 -7.61 20.64 -6.70
CA PRO A 12 -9.04 20.57 -7.00
C PRO A 12 -9.39 21.03 -8.41
N ASP A 13 -8.61 21.94 -8.99
CA ASP A 13 -8.84 22.47 -10.34
C ASP A 13 -8.54 21.45 -11.45
N THR A 14 -8.02 20.27 -11.10
CA THR A 14 -7.69 19.20 -12.06
C THR A 14 -8.72 18.05 -12.08
N VAL A 15 -9.84 18.20 -11.37
CA VAL A 15 -10.93 17.20 -11.38
C VAL A 15 -11.39 16.96 -12.82
N GLY A 16 -11.43 15.68 -13.23
CA GLY A 16 -11.80 15.29 -14.60
C GLY A 16 -10.64 15.25 -15.60
N ASP A 17 -9.48 15.84 -15.29
CA ASP A 17 -8.31 15.81 -16.18
C ASP A 17 -7.47 14.54 -16.04
N TRP A 18 -7.72 13.75 -15.01
CA TRP A 18 -6.96 12.53 -14.71
C TRP A 18 -7.63 11.29 -15.29
N GLY A 19 -6.82 10.28 -15.55
CA GLY A 19 -7.27 8.93 -15.87
C GLY A 19 -6.64 7.91 -14.93
N VAL A 20 -7.18 6.70 -14.94
CA VAL A 20 -6.60 5.55 -14.26
C VAL A 20 -6.33 4.46 -15.29
N VAL A 21 -5.14 3.85 -15.22
CA VAL A 21 -4.74 2.74 -16.07
C VAL A 21 -4.00 1.70 -15.23
N PRO A 22 -3.96 0.43 -15.65
CA PRO A 22 -3.10 -0.57 -15.03
C PRO A 22 -1.62 -0.16 -15.08
N LEU A 23 -0.84 -0.61 -14.11
CA LEU A 23 0.61 -0.44 -14.15
C LEU A 23 1.22 -1.21 -15.34
N PRO A 24 2.28 -0.68 -15.98
CA PRO A 24 2.99 -1.42 -17.01
C PRO A 24 3.58 -2.71 -16.42
N ARG A 25 3.53 -3.80 -17.21
CA ARG A 25 4.09 -5.12 -16.85
C ARG A 25 5.32 -5.41 -17.68
N TRP A 26 6.24 -6.19 -17.10
CA TRP A 26 7.37 -6.73 -17.86
C TRP A 26 6.91 -7.88 -18.74
N SER A 27 7.59 -8.12 -19.85
CA SER A 27 7.27 -9.23 -20.76
C SER A 27 7.74 -10.59 -20.25
N GLU A 28 8.70 -10.62 -19.32
CA GLU A 28 9.33 -11.84 -18.82
C GLU A 28 9.62 -11.77 -17.31
N GLY A 29 9.90 -12.93 -16.72
CA GLY A 29 10.23 -13.09 -15.30
C GLY A 29 9.03 -12.86 -14.38
N VAL A 30 9.32 -12.67 -13.08
CA VAL A 30 8.31 -12.41 -12.04
C VAL A 30 7.42 -11.21 -12.39
N GLY A 31 7.97 -10.22 -13.11
CA GLY A 31 7.22 -9.05 -13.57
C GLY A 31 6.17 -9.32 -14.65
N ALA A 32 6.20 -10.49 -15.30
CA ALA A 32 5.16 -10.95 -16.22
C ALA A 32 3.98 -11.61 -15.48
N GLU A 33 4.21 -12.15 -14.28
CA GLU A 33 3.21 -12.90 -13.52
C GLU A 33 2.23 -11.98 -12.77
N TYR A 34 2.68 -10.82 -12.29
CA TYR A 34 1.89 -9.96 -11.41
C TYR A 34 1.43 -8.66 -12.08
N ALA A 35 0.20 -8.23 -11.76
CA ALA A 35 -0.34 -6.94 -12.19
C ALA A 35 -0.32 -5.97 -11.02
N GLY A 36 0.84 -5.35 -10.79
CA GLY A 36 0.98 -4.27 -9.82
C GLY A 36 1.78 -4.63 -8.57
N GLY A 37 1.57 -3.87 -7.50
CA GLY A 37 2.34 -3.97 -6.27
C GLY A 37 1.62 -3.32 -5.09
N VAL A 38 2.11 -3.61 -3.89
CA VAL A 38 1.52 -3.10 -2.65
C VAL A 38 2.15 -1.75 -2.29
N THR A 39 1.31 -0.71 -2.20
CA THR A 39 1.71 0.60 -1.67
C THR A 39 0.73 1.08 -0.61
N GLY A 40 1.24 1.30 0.59
CA GLY A 40 0.43 1.66 1.75
C GLY A 40 -0.35 0.48 2.31
N GLY A 41 -1.61 0.74 2.66
CA GLY A 41 -2.38 -0.13 3.55
C GLY A 41 -2.13 0.21 5.02
N SER A 42 -3.12 -0.03 5.86
CA SER A 42 -3.04 0.30 7.29
C SER A 42 -3.78 -0.74 8.10
N ALA A 43 -3.35 -0.91 9.35
CA ALA A 43 -3.99 -1.78 10.32
C ALA A 43 -4.26 -1.01 11.61
N THR A 44 -5.30 -1.41 12.33
CA THR A 44 -5.57 -0.91 13.68
C THR A 44 -4.93 -1.85 14.69
N ALA A 45 -3.94 -1.36 15.43
CA ALA A 45 -3.26 -2.12 16.49
C ALA A 45 -3.68 -1.61 17.87
N VAL A 46 -3.78 -2.53 18.84
CA VAL A 46 -4.02 -2.21 20.25
C VAL A 46 -2.67 -2.15 20.97
N SER A 47 -2.36 -0.99 21.55
CA SER A 47 -1.14 -0.82 22.35
C SER A 47 -1.19 -1.68 23.61
N SER A 48 -0.08 -2.34 23.94
CA SER A 48 0.09 -3.09 25.20
C SER A 48 0.03 -2.21 26.45
N LEU A 49 0.11 -0.88 26.30
CA LEU A 49 0.06 0.09 27.39
C LEU A 49 -1.37 0.57 27.72
N THR A 50 -2.38 0.13 26.96
CA THR A 50 -3.76 0.56 27.19
C THR A 50 -4.28 0.08 28.55
N LYS A 51 -5.08 0.93 29.22
CA LYS A 51 -5.84 0.55 30.42
C LYS A 51 -7.16 -0.15 30.10
N HIS A 52 -7.54 -0.20 28.82
CA HIS A 52 -8.81 -0.73 28.31
C HIS A 52 -8.58 -1.71 27.14
N PRO A 53 -7.90 -2.84 27.36
CA PRO A 53 -7.50 -3.74 26.28
C PRO A 53 -8.70 -4.39 25.59
N GLU A 54 -9.74 -4.77 26.34
CA GLU A 54 -10.92 -5.44 25.77
C GLU A 54 -11.78 -4.48 24.96
N GLU A 55 -11.98 -3.25 25.43
CA GLU A 55 -12.72 -2.22 24.71
C GLU A 55 -11.99 -1.79 23.44
N ALA A 56 -10.67 -1.56 23.54
CA ALA A 56 -9.85 -1.21 22.38
C ALA A 56 -9.86 -2.33 21.32
N LYS A 57 -9.77 -3.59 21.75
CA LYS A 57 -9.87 -4.75 20.87
C LYS A 57 -11.25 -4.83 20.20
N LYS A 58 -12.33 -4.66 20.96
CA LYS A 58 -13.70 -4.64 20.41
C LYS A 58 -13.85 -3.58 19.33
N PHE A 59 -13.34 -2.37 19.57
CA PHE A 59 -13.38 -1.29 18.59
C PHE A 59 -12.56 -1.61 17.33
N ALA A 60 -11.32 -2.09 17.50
CA ALA A 60 -10.44 -2.43 16.39
C ALA A 60 -11.03 -3.52 15.47
N ILE A 61 -11.74 -4.50 16.05
CA ILE A 61 -12.47 -5.51 15.29
C ILE A 61 -13.70 -4.89 14.63
N TRP A 62 -14.49 -4.11 15.37
CA TRP A 62 -15.75 -3.55 14.90
C TRP A 62 -15.57 -2.68 13.64
N ILE A 63 -14.58 -1.77 13.63
CA ILE A 63 -14.38 -0.81 12.53
C ILE A 63 -14.10 -1.46 11.17
N THR A 64 -13.64 -2.72 11.16
CA THR A 64 -13.31 -3.48 9.94
C THR A 64 -14.22 -4.68 9.68
N ASN A 65 -15.20 -4.96 10.56
CA ASN A 65 -16.04 -6.15 10.46
C ASN A 65 -17.54 -5.90 10.59
N ASN A 66 -17.95 -4.77 11.15
CA ASN A 66 -19.34 -4.39 11.20
C ASN A 66 -19.73 -3.66 9.90
N GLU A 67 -20.89 -4.00 9.33
CA GLU A 67 -21.35 -3.48 8.04
C GLU A 67 -21.54 -1.96 8.05
N GLU A 68 -22.20 -1.42 9.08
CA GLU A 68 -22.41 0.02 9.23
C GLU A 68 -21.08 0.76 9.42
N ALA A 69 -20.20 0.20 10.26
CA ALA A 69 -18.87 0.74 10.49
C ALA A 69 -18.04 0.79 9.21
N LEU A 70 -18.04 -0.30 8.44
CA LEU A 70 -17.32 -0.39 7.16
C LEU A 70 -17.91 0.55 6.12
N ALA A 71 -19.24 0.65 6.02
CA ALA A 71 -19.89 1.59 5.12
C ALA A 71 -19.52 3.04 5.48
N ALA A 72 -19.51 3.38 6.77
CA ALA A 72 -19.03 4.67 7.24
C ALA A 72 -17.54 4.87 6.93
N TYR A 73 -16.71 3.85 7.10
CA TYR A 73 -15.27 3.93 6.88
C TYR A 73 -14.94 4.15 5.39
N VAL A 74 -15.60 3.42 4.49
CA VAL A 74 -15.51 3.64 3.03
C VAL A 74 -15.96 5.06 2.70
N ARG A 75 -17.10 5.53 3.23
CA ARG A 75 -17.64 6.85 2.92
C ARG A 75 -16.77 8.00 3.44
N LEU A 76 -16.24 7.88 4.65
CA LEU A 76 -15.53 8.97 5.34
C LEU A 76 -14.04 9.01 5.01
N MET A 77 -13.44 7.83 4.76
CA MET A 77 -11.98 7.70 4.62
C MET A 77 -11.58 7.13 3.26
N ASN A 78 -12.54 6.84 2.38
CA ASN A 78 -12.31 6.37 1.02
C ASN A 78 -11.38 5.15 0.95
N ILE A 79 -11.58 4.20 1.87
CA ILE A 79 -10.75 2.99 1.93
C ILE A 79 -11.10 2.01 0.80
N TRP A 80 -10.09 1.26 0.34
CA TRP A 80 -10.29 -0.02 -0.33
C TRP A 80 -10.35 -1.11 0.75
N PRO A 81 -11.53 -1.71 1.02
CA PRO A 81 -11.65 -2.63 2.15
C PRO A 81 -10.85 -3.91 1.94
N ALA A 82 -10.13 -4.34 2.97
CA ALA A 82 -9.55 -5.69 3.04
C ALA A 82 -10.62 -6.78 3.20
N ARG A 83 -11.79 -6.42 3.78
CA ARG A 83 -12.95 -7.30 3.85
C ARG A 83 -13.64 -7.36 2.48
N LEU A 84 -13.54 -8.49 1.80
CA LEU A 84 -14.00 -8.65 0.42
C LEU A 84 -15.49 -8.35 0.24
N GLU A 85 -16.34 -8.77 1.18
CA GLU A 85 -17.79 -8.56 1.06
C GLU A 85 -18.15 -7.07 1.09
N ALA A 86 -17.35 -6.25 1.79
CA ALA A 86 -17.55 -4.81 1.89
C ALA A 86 -17.24 -4.08 0.57
N ARG A 87 -16.59 -4.74 -0.40
CA ARG A 87 -16.33 -4.16 -1.72
C ARG A 87 -17.60 -4.02 -2.57
N ASN A 88 -18.69 -4.70 -2.20
CA ASN A 88 -20.00 -4.59 -2.84
C ASN A 88 -20.80 -3.36 -2.37
N LEU A 89 -20.27 -2.55 -1.44
CA LEU A 89 -20.93 -1.34 -0.98
C LEU A 89 -21.20 -0.37 -2.14
N PRO A 90 -22.37 0.30 -2.20
CA PRO A 90 -22.76 1.15 -3.34
C PRO A 90 -21.74 2.24 -3.70
N GLN A 91 -21.01 2.77 -2.72
CA GLN A 91 -19.98 3.79 -2.92
C GLN A 91 -18.80 3.28 -3.75
N LEU A 92 -18.52 1.98 -3.69
CA LEU A 92 -17.47 1.30 -4.45
C LEU A 92 -17.97 0.79 -5.82
N GLN A 93 -19.21 1.09 -6.19
CA GLN A 93 -19.79 0.77 -7.50
C GLN A 93 -19.88 2.01 -8.41
N GLN A 94 -19.39 3.16 -7.95
CA GLN A 94 -19.43 4.43 -8.68
C GLN A 94 -18.01 4.92 -8.94
N ALA A 95 -17.82 5.70 -10.01
CA ALA A 95 -16.54 6.36 -10.26
C ALA A 95 -16.17 7.28 -9.07
N PRO A 96 -14.88 7.39 -8.70
CA PRO A 96 -14.43 8.42 -7.79
C PRO A 96 -14.79 9.81 -8.33
N ALA A 97 -15.28 10.71 -7.48
CA ALA A 97 -15.66 12.07 -7.89
C ALA A 97 -14.52 12.85 -8.57
N PHE A 98 -13.27 12.55 -8.19
CA PHE A 98 -12.06 13.14 -8.80
C PHE A 98 -11.83 12.72 -10.26
N ILE A 99 -12.26 11.50 -10.62
CA ILE A 99 -12.03 10.87 -11.92
C ILE A 99 -13.38 10.35 -12.45
N PRO A 100 -14.35 11.24 -12.74
CA PRO A 100 -15.74 10.87 -12.97
C PRO A 100 -15.95 9.93 -14.18
N ASP A 101 -15.05 9.99 -15.17
CA ASP A 101 -15.11 9.15 -16.37
C ASP A 101 -14.61 7.71 -16.13
N ALA A 102 -13.95 7.45 -14.99
CA ALA A 102 -13.45 6.12 -14.63
C ALA A 102 -14.55 5.24 -14.01
N THR A 103 -15.61 4.95 -14.77
CA THR A 103 -16.78 4.19 -14.28
C THR A 103 -16.46 2.76 -13.84
N ASN A 104 -15.35 2.18 -14.31
CA ASN A 104 -14.85 0.86 -13.94
C ASN A 104 -13.71 0.89 -12.91
N PHE A 105 -13.46 2.03 -12.24
CA PHE A 105 -12.31 2.21 -11.35
C PHE A 105 -12.16 1.10 -10.29
N TYR A 106 -13.24 0.78 -9.56
CA TYR A 106 -13.20 -0.23 -8.50
C TYR A 106 -13.23 -1.67 -9.03
N GLN A 107 -13.80 -1.90 -10.22
CA GLN A 107 -13.67 -3.19 -10.90
C GLN A 107 -12.19 -3.44 -11.26
N MET A 108 -11.55 -2.48 -11.92
CA MET A 108 -10.13 -2.57 -12.26
C MET A 108 -9.26 -2.70 -11.01
N ALA A 109 -9.60 -2.00 -9.91
CA ALA A 109 -8.91 -2.17 -8.64
C ALA A 109 -9.02 -3.61 -8.10
N ALA A 110 -10.18 -4.26 -8.23
CA ALA A 110 -10.37 -5.65 -7.83
C ALA A 110 -9.58 -6.63 -8.72
N GLU A 111 -9.55 -6.39 -10.03
CA GLU A 111 -8.78 -7.20 -10.99
C GLU A 111 -7.27 -7.11 -10.70
N ILE A 112 -6.75 -5.90 -10.48
CA ILE A 112 -5.35 -5.66 -10.09
C ILE A 112 -5.02 -6.29 -8.73
N ASP A 113 -5.89 -6.16 -7.74
CA ASP A 113 -5.69 -6.70 -6.39
C ASP A 113 -5.61 -8.25 -6.40
N ALA A 114 -6.41 -8.91 -7.24
CA ALA A 114 -6.36 -10.37 -7.41
C ALA A 114 -5.04 -10.88 -8.02
N GLU A 115 -4.34 -10.02 -8.77
CA GLU A 115 -3.06 -10.31 -9.43
C GLU A 115 -1.87 -9.64 -8.73
N THR A 116 -2.07 -9.08 -7.53
CA THR A 116 -0.99 -8.47 -6.73
C THR A 116 -0.27 -9.55 -5.91
N PRO A 117 1.07 -9.58 -5.88
CA PRO A 117 1.81 -10.61 -5.17
C PRO A 117 1.59 -10.50 -3.66
N ALA A 118 1.60 -11.65 -2.98
CA ALA A 118 1.72 -11.66 -1.53
C ALA A 118 3.12 -11.16 -1.13
N ILE A 119 3.18 -10.15 -0.26
CA ILE A 119 4.44 -9.56 0.22
C ILE A 119 4.53 -9.75 1.72
N SER A 120 5.72 -10.14 2.19
CA SER A 120 6.08 -10.18 3.59
C SER A 120 7.08 -9.07 3.89
N TRP A 121 6.86 -8.36 5.00
CA TRP A 121 7.75 -7.32 5.48
C TRP A 121 8.66 -7.88 6.57
N GLY A 122 9.97 -7.65 6.45
CA GLY A 122 10.94 -8.06 7.46
C GLY A 122 10.81 -7.27 8.76
N PRO A 123 11.36 -7.77 9.89
CA PRO A 123 11.28 -7.10 11.18
C PRO A 123 11.98 -5.74 11.21
N ASN A 124 12.88 -5.47 10.26
CA ASN A 124 13.61 -4.22 10.12
C ASN A 124 13.24 -3.44 8.84
N THR A 125 12.00 -3.57 8.39
CA THR A 125 11.49 -2.88 7.19
C THR A 125 11.76 -1.37 7.19
N SER A 126 11.70 -0.71 8.35
CA SER A 126 12.05 0.72 8.46
C SER A 126 13.51 1.00 8.07
N THR A 127 14.46 0.17 8.52
CA THR A 127 15.88 0.28 8.15
C THR A 127 16.06 0.15 6.64
N ALA A 128 15.40 -0.83 6.03
CA ALA A 128 15.48 -1.04 4.59
C ALA A 128 14.91 0.16 3.79
N PHE A 129 13.77 0.70 4.22
CA PHE A 129 13.16 1.88 3.57
C PHE A 129 14.01 3.13 3.71
N ASP A 130 14.61 3.37 4.88
CA ASP A 130 15.49 4.53 5.07
C ASP A 130 16.77 4.42 4.23
N ALA A 131 17.37 3.23 4.16
CA ALA A 131 18.51 2.97 3.27
C ALA A 131 18.13 3.23 1.80
N TYR A 132 16.96 2.74 1.36
CA TYR A 132 16.49 2.95 -0.01
C TYR A 132 16.27 4.42 -0.34
N LYS A 133 15.55 5.13 0.53
CA LYS A 133 15.25 6.56 0.36
C LYS A 133 16.52 7.39 0.26
N ASN A 134 17.50 7.12 1.11
CA ASN A 134 18.76 7.87 1.13
C ASN A 134 19.62 7.56 -0.11
N ALA A 135 19.79 6.28 -0.44
CA ALA A 135 20.62 5.85 -1.58
C ALA A 135 20.00 6.27 -2.93
N MET A 136 18.68 6.17 -3.11
CA MET A 136 18.00 6.72 -4.29
C MET A 136 18.18 8.24 -4.37
N GLY A 137 18.02 8.96 -3.24
CA GLY A 137 18.19 10.41 -3.19
C GLY A 137 19.60 10.84 -3.61
N GLU A 138 20.62 10.15 -3.11
CA GLU A 138 22.02 10.38 -3.48
C GLU A 138 22.28 10.08 -4.96
N ALA A 139 21.79 8.94 -5.47
CA ALA A 139 21.95 8.58 -6.87
C ALA A 139 21.32 9.63 -7.81
N VAL A 140 20.14 10.14 -7.47
CA VAL A 140 19.48 11.22 -8.22
C VAL A 140 20.31 12.51 -8.19
N GLN A 141 20.77 12.93 -7.01
CA GLN A 141 21.57 14.15 -6.85
C GLN A 141 22.89 14.08 -7.62
N ASN A 142 23.53 12.92 -7.60
CA ASN A 142 24.82 12.68 -8.24
C ASN A 142 24.70 12.26 -9.72
N LYS A 143 23.47 12.09 -10.23
CA LYS A 143 23.19 11.57 -11.58
C LYS A 143 23.87 10.22 -11.84
N ALA A 144 23.93 9.37 -10.81
CA ALA A 144 24.50 8.04 -10.87
C ALA A 144 23.45 7.00 -11.31
N GLY A 145 23.91 5.77 -11.58
CA GLY A 145 23.01 4.64 -11.88
C GLY A 145 22.26 4.18 -10.63
N PHE A 146 21.06 3.62 -10.81
CA PHE A 146 20.25 3.07 -9.73
C PHE A 146 20.53 1.60 -9.43
N ALA A 147 21.34 0.92 -10.24
CA ALA A 147 21.62 -0.51 -10.09
C ALA A 147 22.21 -0.82 -8.69
N ASP A 148 23.17 -0.01 -8.26
CA ASP A 148 23.91 -0.22 -7.00
C ASP A 148 23.08 0.14 -5.76
N VAL A 149 21.93 0.81 -5.92
CA VAL A 149 21.05 1.17 -4.80
C VAL A 149 20.55 -0.07 -4.08
N LEU A 150 20.19 -1.12 -4.82
CA LEU A 150 19.65 -2.34 -4.23
C LEU A 150 20.69 -3.09 -3.41
N ASP A 151 21.97 -3.06 -3.81
CA ASP A 151 23.07 -3.65 -3.04
C ASP A 151 23.27 -2.92 -1.71
N VAL A 152 23.17 -1.58 -1.71
CA VAL A 152 23.22 -0.76 -0.49
C VAL A 152 22.07 -1.12 0.45
N VAL A 153 20.85 -1.24 -0.08
CA VAL A 153 19.67 -1.58 0.72
C VAL A 153 19.77 -2.98 1.29
N GLN A 154 20.16 -3.97 0.47
CA GLN A 154 20.35 -5.35 0.89
C GLN A 154 21.39 -5.43 2.01
N LYS A 155 22.54 -4.78 1.84
CA LYS A 155 23.60 -4.76 2.85
C LYS A 155 23.13 -4.13 4.17
N ALA A 156 22.47 -2.98 4.10
CA ALA A 156 21.96 -2.29 5.29
C ALA A 156 20.94 -3.14 6.05
N ALA A 157 19.99 -3.76 5.34
CA ALA A 157 18.99 -4.64 5.94
C ALA A 157 19.62 -5.90 6.55
N PHE A 158 20.59 -6.51 5.85
CA PHE A 158 21.27 -7.72 6.30
C PHE A 158 22.10 -7.47 7.57
N ASP A 159 22.95 -6.45 7.55
CA ASP A 159 23.83 -6.13 8.67
C ASP A 159 23.02 -5.76 9.92
N ASP A 160 21.94 -4.99 9.76
CA ASP A 160 21.04 -4.62 10.85
C ASP A 160 20.36 -5.84 11.47
N MET A 161 19.82 -6.76 10.66
CA MET A 161 19.25 -8.02 11.18
C MET A 161 20.30 -8.85 11.93
N LYS A 162 21.52 -8.97 11.39
CA LYS A 162 22.61 -9.70 12.05
C LYS A 162 22.99 -9.05 13.39
N ASN A 163 23.06 -7.72 13.44
CA ASN A 163 23.35 -6.96 14.67
C ASN A 163 22.27 -7.11 15.73
N GLN A 164 21.01 -7.29 15.31
CA GLN A 164 19.88 -7.58 16.21
C GLN A 164 19.81 -9.07 16.63
N GLY A 165 20.75 -9.90 16.18
CA GLY A 165 20.86 -11.31 16.59
C GLY A 165 20.00 -12.28 15.77
N TYR A 166 19.41 -11.84 14.65
CA TYR A 166 18.72 -12.75 13.75
C TYR A 166 19.71 -13.68 13.04
N THR A 167 19.26 -14.90 12.76
CA THR A 167 19.93 -15.78 11.80
C THR A 167 19.51 -15.37 10.40
N VAL A 168 20.47 -14.90 9.59
CA VAL A 168 20.22 -14.37 8.24
C VAL A 168 21.01 -15.19 7.23
N ALA A 169 20.42 -15.42 6.06
CA ALA A 169 21.08 -16.01 4.90
C ALA A 169 20.98 -15.05 3.71
N GLU A 170 22.01 -15.01 2.87
CA GLU A 170 21.92 -14.32 1.58
C GLU A 170 21.01 -15.13 0.65
N GLY A 171 20.17 -14.43 -0.13
CA GLY A 171 19.37 -15.07 -1.17
C GLY A 171 20.28 -15.55 -2.30
N ASN A 172 20.00 -16.75 -2.84
CA ASN A 172 20.66 -17.27 -4.04
C ASN A 172 20.08 -16.68 -5.32
#